data_AF-A0A1F4DAY8-F1
#
_entry.id   AF-A0A1F4DAY8-F1
#
_cell.length_a   1.000
_cell.length_b   1.000
_cell.length_c   1.000
_cell.angle_alpha   90.00
_cell.angle_beta   90.00
_cell.angle_gamma   90.00
#
_symmetry.space_group_name_H-M   'P 1'
#
loop_
_entity.id
_entity.type
_entity.pdbx_description
1 polymer ?
#
loop_
_entity_poly.entity_id
_entity_poly.type
_entity_poly.pdbx_seq_one_letter_code
_entity_poly.pdbx_strand_id
1 'polypeptide(L)' 'MTCAEFRQAGKALRSHKIEWDHTSETQGYSHLSEQMQDCEPWQFSLARDEFGRIHGLWIDEVFYVVWIDHDHALYN' A
#
# COMPACT_ATOMS: atom_id res chain seq x y z
N MET A 1 -4.78 -16.40 1.72
CA MET A 1 -3.49 -15.83 1.28
C MET A 1 -2.78 -15.38 2.54
N THR A 2 -1.57 -15.88 2.77
CA THR A 2 -0.69 -15.46 3.87
C THR A 2 0.03 -14.14 3.53
N CYS A 3 0.64 -13.50 4.53
CA CYS A 3 1.51 -12.33 4.28
C CYS A 3 2.60 -12.61 3.23
N ALA A 4 3.26 -13.77 3.32
CA ALA A 4 4.31 -14.14 2.39
C ALA A 4 3.79 -14.32 0.95
N GLU A 5 2.63 -14.98 0.79
CA GLU A 5 1.98 -15.15 -0.51
C GLU A 5 1.57 -13.80 -1.12
N PHE A 6 1.04 -12.88 -0.31
CA PHE A 6 0.70 -11.53 -0.78
C PHE A 6 1.92 -10.77 -1.30
N ARG A 7 3.01 -10.76 -0.53
CA ARG A 7 4.26 -10.04 -0.90
C ARG A 7 4.86 -10.59 -2.19
N GLN A 8 4.61 -11.85 -2.52
CA GLN A 8 5.08 -12.50 -3.74
C GLN A 8 4.08 -12.42 -4.90
N ALA A 9 2.83 -12.03 -4.65
CA ALA A 9 1.78 -11.99 -5.67
C ALA A 9 2.10 -11.01 -6.80
N GLY A 10 2.83 -9.93 -6.50
CA GLY A 10 3.40 -9.00 -7.48
C GLY A 10 2.40 -8.59 -8.55
N LYS A 11 2.61 -9.03 -9.80
CA LYS A 11 1.74 -8.71 -10.95
C LYS A 11 0.30 -9.21 -10.82
N ALA A 12 0.05 -10.30 -10.09
CA ALA A 12 -1.29 -10.87 -9.97
C ALA A 12 -2.26 -9.95 -9.20
N LEU A 13 -1.75 -9.26 -8.17
CA LEU A 13 -2.50 -8.28 -7.38
C LEU A 13 -2.08 -6.83 -7.67
N ARG A 14 -1.07 -6.65 -8.52
CA ARG A 14 -0.34 -5.38 -8.69
C ARG A 14 0.12 -4.84 -7.34
N SER A 15 0.58 -5.73 -6.47
CA SER A 15 0.98 -5.40 -5.10
C SER A 15 2.46 -5.06 -5.03
N HIS A 16 2.80 -3.92 -4.45
CA HIS A 16 4.19 -3.53 -4.21
C HIS A 16 4.30 -2.61 -2.99
N LYS A 17 5.52 -2.48 -2.48
CA LYS A 17 5.85 -1.50 -1.44
C LYS A 17 5.69 -0.09 -1.98
N ILE A 18 5.29 0.84 -1.12
CA ILE A 18 5.25 2.25 -1.45
C ILE A 18 6.61 2.89 -1.11
N GLU A 19 7.24 3.45 -2.12
CA GLU A 19 8.46 4.27 -2.02
C GLU A 19 8.04 5.75 -2.03
N TRP A 20 7.87 6.34 -0.85
CA TRP A 20 7.24 7.66 -0.68
C TRP A 20 7.97 8.79 -1.41
N ASP A 21 9.29 8.71 -1.51
CA ASP A 21 10.15 9.66 -2.23
C ASP A 21 9.86 9.73 -3.74
N HIS A 22 9.17 8.72 -4.28
CA HIS A 22 8.74 8.65 -5.67
C HIS A 22 7.24 8.91 -5.88
N THR A 23 6.54 9.40 -4.85
CA THR A 23 5.10 9.66 -4.90
C THR A 23 4.76 11.14 -4.83
N SER A 24 3.52 11.49 -5.16
CA SER A 24 2.95 12.81 -4.89
C SER A 24 2.86 13.11 -3.39
N GLU A 25 2.83 12.08 -2.55
CA GLU A 25 2.69 12.16 -1.09
C GLU A 25 4.00 11.80 -0.37
N THR A 26 5.02 12.62 -0.54
CA THR A 26 6.38 12.37 0.01
C THR A 26 6.45 12.23 1.53
N GLN A 27 5.45 12.74 2.25
CA GLN A 27 5.33 12.61 3.71
C GLN A 27 4.57 11.35 4.16
N GLY A 28 4.06 10.57 3.21
CA GLY A 28 3.40 9.28 3.42
C GLY A 28 2.48 9.22 4.64
N TYR A 29 2.77 8.28 5.53
CA TYR A 29 1.99 8.03 6.74
C TYR A 29 2.40 8.85 7.97
N SER A 30 2.99 10.03 7.79
CA SER A 30 3.40 10.93 8.89
C SER A 30 2.29 11.29 9.90
N HIS A 31 1.02 11.11 9.54
CA HIS A 31 -0.14 11.32 10.42
C HIS A 31 -0.46 10.14 11.35
N LEU A 32 0.17 8.97 11.15
CA LEU A 32 0.02 7.80 12.02
C LEU A 32 0.96 7.88 13.24
N SER A 33 0.80 6.99 14.21
CA SER A 33 1.76 6.85 15.32
C SER A 33 3.14 6.39 14.82
N GLU A 34 4.23 6.75 15.52
CA GLU A 34 5.60 6.34 15.19
C GLU A 34 5.73 4.83 14.92
N GLN A 35 5.13 3.98 15.76
CA GLN A 35 5.16 2.52 15.58
C GLN A 35 4.56 2.06 14.24
N MET A 36 3.52 2.74 13.76
CA MET A 36 2.90 2.42 12.47
C MET A 36 3.69 3.02 11.30
N GLN A 37 4.41 4.13 11.52
CA GLN A 37 5.31 4.70 10.52
C GLN A 37 6.52 3.79 10.26
N ASP A 38 6.96 3.02 11.26
CA ASP A 38 8.02 2.01 11.12
C ASP A 38 7.58 0.75 10.33
N CYS A 39 6.28 0.60 10.08
CA CYS A 39 5.76 -0.53 9.31
C CYS A 39 5.91 -0.29 7.81
N GLU A 40 6.21 -1.35 7.05
CA GLU A 40 6.34 -1.24 5.60
C GLU A 40 5.00 -0.84 4.94
N PRO A 41 4.96 0.25 4.16
CA PRO A 41 3.77 0.64 3.44
C PRO A 41 3.63 -0.17 2.15
N TRP A 42 2.41 -0.58 1.84
CA TRP A 42 2.09 -1.41 0.68
C TRP A 42 0.86 -0.88 -0.02
N GLN A 43 0.81 -1.12 -1.33
CA GLN A 43 -0.39 -0.95 -2.13
C GLN A 43 -0.76 -2.22 -2.88
N PHE A 44 -2.03 -2.34 -3.27
CA PHE A 44 -2.51 -3.31 -4.24
C PHE A 44 -3.77 -2.79 -4.96
N SER A 45 -4.11 -3.43 -6.08
CA SER A 45 -5.28 -3.06 -6.89
C SER A 45 -6.58 -3.66 -6.36
N LEU A 46 -7.66 -2.87 -6.35
CA LEU A 46 -9.01 -3.37 -6.03
C LEU A 46 -9.60 -4.23 -7.15
N ALA A 47 -9.29 -3.90 -8.40
CA ALA A 47 -9.83 -4.56 -9.59
C ALA A 47 -8.72 -4.86 -10.59
N ARG A 48 -9.04 -5.60 -11.66
CA ARG A 48 -8.09 -5.91 -12.75
C ARG A 48 -7.63 -4.67 -13.52
N ASP A 49 -8.36 -3.58 -13.37
CA ASP A 49 -8.28 -2.37 -14.17
C ASP A 49 -7.46 -1.29 -13.43
N GLU A 50 -7.28 -0.11 -14.04
CA GLU A 50 -6.57 1.03 -13.43
C GLU A 50 -7.32 1.71 -12.28
N PHE A 51 -8.53 1.25 -11.96
CA PHE A 51 -9.36 1.84 -10.92
C PHE A 51 -8.90 1.43 -9.53
N GLY A 52 -8.69 2.43 -8.66
CA GLY A 52 -8.56 2.25 -7.22
C GLY A 52 -7.31 1.51 -6.74
N ARG A 53 -6.56 2.12 -5.84
CA ARG A 53 -5.58 1.43 -4.99
C ARG A 53 -6.01 1.44 -3.54
N ILE A 54 -5.73 0.34 -2.87
CA ILE A 54 -5.72 0.29 -1.41
C ILE A 54 -4.29 0.49 -0.97
N HIS A 55 -4.07 1.50 -0.11
CA HIS A 55 -2.82 1.76 0.57
C HIS A 55 -2.96 1.36 2.03
N GLY A 56 -1.98 0.61 2.52
CA GLY A 56 -1.98 0.17 3.90
C GLY A 56 -0.61 -0.27 4.37
N LEU A 57 -0.62 -1.00 5.47
CA LEU A 57 0.57 -1.54 6.13
C LEU A 57 0.26 -2.88 6.80
N TRP A 58 1.29 -3.68 7.01
CA TRP A 58 1.19 -4.95 7.71
C TRP A 58 1.52 -4.78 9.20
N ILE A 59 0.67 -5.33 10.07
CA ILE A 59 1.02 -5.61 11.46
C ILE A 59 0.71 -7.09 11.68
N ASP A 60 1.76 -7.88 11.91
CA ASP A 60 1.71 -9.34 11.93
C ASP A 60 1.05 -9.92 10.66
N GLU A 61 -0.10 -10.59 10.81
CA GLU A 61 -0.86 -11.22 9.71
C GLU A 61 -2.08 -10.38 9.26
N VAL A 62 -2.17 -9.12 9.71
CA VAL A 62 -3.30 -8.23 9.40
C VAL A 62 -2.84 -7.06 8.53
N PHE A 63 -3.52 -6.87 7.40
CA PHE A 63 -3.35 -5.69 6.55
C PHE A 63 -4.28 -4.57 7.02
N TYR A 64 -3.70 -3.47 7.50
CA TYR A 64 -4.42 -2.29 7.92
C TYR A 64 -4.55 -1.32 6.75
N VAL A 65 -5.79 -1.07 6.34
CA VAL A 65 -6.09 -0.06 5.31
C VAL A 65 -5.98 1.32 5.92
N VAL A 66 -5.16 2.17 5.33
CA VAL A 66 -4.97 3.57 5.74
C VAL A 66 -5.67 4.51 4.77
N TRP A 67 -5.57 4.24 3.47
CA TRP A 67 -6.14 5.09 2.42
C TRP A 67 -6.70 4.27 1.25
N ILE A 68 -7.83 4.73 0.72
CA ILE A 68 -8.41 4.30 -0.54
C ILE A 68 -8.14 5.39 -1.59
N ASP A 69 -7.23 5.13 -2.52
CA ASP A 69 -6.89 6.01 -3.62
C ASP A 69 -7.72 5.63 -4.85
N HIS A 70 -8.93 6.17 -4.94
CA HIS A 70 -9.87 5.84 -6.01
C HIS A 70 -9.32 6.13 -7.41
N ASP A 71 -8.60 7.25 -7.55
CA ASP A 71 -8.13 7.77 -8.83
C ASP A 71 -6.72 7.27 -9.20
N HIS A 72 -6.10 6.44 -8.34
CA HIS A 72 -4.76 5.89 -8.55
C HIS A 72 -3.72 7.00 -8.80
N ALA A 73 -3.81 8.08 -8.02
CA ALA A 73 -3.03 9.31 -8.20
C ALA A 73 -1.75 9.39 -7.35
N LEU A 74 -1.45 8.36 -6.55
CA LEU A 74 -0.25 8.36 -5.71
C LEU A 74 1.06 8.36 -6.52
N TYR A 75 1.11 7.59 -7.61
CA TYR A 75 2.24 7.52 -8.52
C TYR A 75 1.89 8.23 -9.82
N ASN A 76 2.72 9.20 -10.24
CA ASN A 76 2.58 9.92 -11.51
C ASN A 76 3.22 9.15 -12.67
#